data_AF-A0A7Y0NS46-F1
#
_entry.id   AF-A0A7Y0NS46-F1
#
_cell.length_a   1.000
_cell.length_b   1.000
_cell.length_c   1.000
_cell.angle_alpha   90.00
_cell.angle_beta   90.00
_cell.angle_gamma   90.00
#
_symmetry.space_group_name_H-M   'P 1'
#
loop_
_entity.id
_entity.type
_entity.pdbx_description
1 polymer ?
#
loop_
_entity_poly.entity_id
_entity_poly.type
_entity_poly.pdbx_seq_one_letter_code
_entity_poly.pdbx_strand_id
1 'polypeptide(L)'
;MKIKLLYSLILIFLFTSSFKKENRIEPGQSKAQNLNISFLLDLSDRIDPKKNPDFYQRDLQYIKSVEKAFINHIKEKKILLLDDQMQVFFDPIPKMQGIDNLSQQLKVNFNKSISKKDIQNVDRNFSEIPSKIYQNSIKSGHYAGSDIWKFFKNNVQNYCIKEKYRNILVILTDGYMFHEKSIVLKGGKSSYITPAFIQTKKLTSANYLTTIKKNNLGFIPFEHNLKDLEIIVLGINPSEKNPYEEDVIKQYWSDWFKAMNVKKFYLQTTDLPSFLDPVIQKIIKG
;
A
#
# COMPACT_ATOMS: atom_id res chain seq x y z
N MET A 1 38.45 79.75 6.34
CA MET A 1 37.81 80.10 5.05
C MET A 1 37.58 78.79 4.28
N LYS A 2 36.31 78.45 3.96
CA LYS A 2 35.79 77.49 2.92
C LYS A 2 36.37 76.05 2.93
N ILE A 3 35.64 75.00 3.35
CA ILE A 3 34.58 74.20 2.66
C ILE A 3 35.06 73.34 1.45
N LYS A 4 34.92 72.01 1.64
CA LYS A 4 34.65 70.87 0.70
C LYS A 4 35.68 70.39 -0.34
N LEU A 5 35.95 69.07 -0.31
CA LEU A 5 35.64 68.03 -1.34
C LEU A 5 36.37 66.72 -0.90
N LEU A 6 35.71 65.68 -0.39
CA LEU A 6 35.11 64.54 -1.10
C LEU A 6 35.92 63.95 -2.28
N TYR A 7 36.70 62.88 -2.02
CA TYR A 7 36.96 61.75 -2.93
C TYR A 7 37.33 60.53 -2.06
N SER A 8 36.40 59.61 -1.84
CA SER A 8 36.29 58.32 -2.55
C SER A 8 37.61 57.53 -2.58
N LEU A 9 37.88 56.76 -1.51
CA LEU A 9 38.75 55.60 -1.58
C LEU A 9 37.90 54.35 -1.33
N ILE A 10 37.60 53.66 -2.43
CA ILE A 10 37.06 52.30 -2.43
C ILE A 10 38.18 51.39 -1.92
N LEU A 11 38.08 50.99 -0.64
CA LEU A 11 38.93 49.95 -0.08
C LEU A 11 38.23 48.61 -0.32
N ILE A 12 38.72 47.88 -1.33
CA ILE A 12 38.35 46.49 -1.60
C ILE A 12 38.89 45.65 -0.45
N PHE A 13 38.08 45.42 0.57
CA PHE A 13 38.34 44.38 1.56
C PHE A 13 37.82 43.05 1.00
N LEU A 14 38.75 42.25 0.48
CA LEU A 14 38.58 40.81 0.28
C LEU A 14 38.46 40.15 1.66
N PHE A 15 37.26 40.19 2.24
CA PHE A 15 36.88 39.23 3.28
C PHE A 15 36.36 37.97 2.59
N THR A 16 37.26 37.00 2.38
CA THR A 16 36.88 35.61 2.19
C THR A 16 36.36 35.06 3.52
N SER A 17 35.14 35.46 3.90
CA SER A 17 34.34 34.61 4.78
C SER A 17 33.78 33.50 3.91
N SER A 18 34.37 32.31 4.05
CA SER A 18 33.76 31.07 3.59
C SER A 18 32.49 30.87 4.41
N PHE A 19 31.42 31.59 4.04
CA PHE A 19 30.07 31.25 4.43
C PHE A 19 29.80 29.91 3.79
N LYS A 20 30.08 28.84 4.54
CA LYS A 20 29.36 27.58 4.36
C LYS A 20 27.90 27.97 4.27
N LYS A 21 27.34 27.82 3.07
CA LYS A 21 25.93 27.87 2.83
C LYS A 21 25.34 26.81 3.75
N GLU A 22 24.90 27.25 4.93
CA GLU A 22 23.97 26.50 5.74
C GLU A 22 22.81 26.23 4.80
N ASN A 23 22.71 24.97 4.36
CA ASN A 23 21.49 24.47 3.78
C ASN A 23 20.44 24.73 4.85
N ARG A 24 19.62 25.78 4.63
CA ARG A 24 18.36 25.92 5.31
C ARG A 24 17.61 24.62 5.02
N ILE A 25 17.61 23.74 6.01
CA ILE A 25 16.74 22.58 6.05
C ILE A 25 15.35 23.17 5.96
N GLU A 26 14.66 22.92 4.84
CA GLU A 26 13.23 23.20 4.77
C GLU A 26 12.56 22.50 5.96
N PRO A 27 11.74 23.21 6.76
CA PRO A 27 11.11 22.61 7.92
C PRO A 27 10.02 21.66 7.46
N GLY A 28 10.37 20.40 7.21
CA GLY A 28 9.39 19.45 6.68
C GLY A 28 9.90 18.04 6.40
N GLN A 29 10.77 17.43 7.21
CA GLN A 29 11.04 15.99 7.15
C GLN A 29 11.86 15.51 8.36
N SER A 30 11.19 15.39 9.52
CA SER A 30 11.59 14.58 10.71
C SER A 30 10.84 15.10 11.95
N LYS A 31 9.51 15.17 11.86
CA LYS A 31 8.65 14.99 13.03
C LYS A 31 7.89 13.71 12.72
N ALA A 32 7.87 12.76 13.65
CA ALA A 32 7.21 11.46 13.52
C ALA A 32 5.76 11.66 13.04
N GLN A 33 5.55 11.57 11.73
CA GLN A 33 4.27 11.81 11.10
C GLN A 33 3.29 10.72 11.53
N ASN A 34 2.03 11.08 11.75
CA ASN A 34 0.99 10.10 12.06
C ASN A 34 0.80 9.12 10.90
N LEU A 35 0.72 7.84 11.19
CA LEU A 35 0.42 6.80 10.22
C LEU A 35 -1.08 6.63 10.06
N ASN A 36 -1.52 6.49 8.81
CA ASN A 36 -2.84 6.00 8.44
C ASN A 36 -2.67 4.74 7.59
N ILE A 37 -2.79 3.56 8.21
CA ILE A 37 -2.61 2.29 7.52
C ILE A 37 -3.98 1.68 7.20
N SER A 38 -4.22 1.42 5.92
CA SER A 38 -5.41 0.72 5.43
C SER A 38 -4.99 -0.65 4.90
N PHE A 39 -5.74 -1.70 5.21
CA PHE A 39 -5.64 -2.98 4.52
C PHE A 39 -6.82 -3.16 3.58
N LEU A 40 -6.58 -3.72 2.41
CA LEU A 40 -7.59 -4.32 1.55
C LEU A 40 -7.28 -5.80 1.45
N LEU A 41 -8.13 -6.64 2.05
CA LEU A 41 -7.93 -8.09 2.05
C LEU A 41 -8.65 -8.73 0.88
N ASP A 42 -8.03 -9.77 0.33
CA ASP A 42 -8.60 -10.57 -0.74
C ASP A 42 -9.15 -11.88 -0.20
N LEU A 43 -10.48 -12.02 -0.32
CA LEU A 43 -11.25 -13.18 0.10
C LEU A 43 -11.67 -14.04 -1.10
N SER A 44 -10.88 -14.02 -2.18
CA SER A 44 -11.02 -14.93 -3.33
C SER A 44 -10.61 -16.35 -2.98
N ASP A 45 -10.64 -17.24 -3.96
CA ASP A 45 -10.17 -18.61 -3.80
C ASP A 45 -8.64 -18.73 -3.58
N ARG A 46 -7.89 -17.62 -3.56
CA ARG A 46 -6.49 -17.61 -3.11
C ARG A 46 -6.31 -18.07 -1.67
N ILE A 47 -7.32 -17.87 -0.81
CA ILE A 47 -7.28 -18.36 0.57
C ILE A 47 -7.79 -19.80 0.72
N ASP A 48 -8.20 -20.45 -0.37
CA ASP A 48 -8.63 -21.85 -0.35
C ASP A 48 -7.41 -22.78 -0.15
N PRO A 49 -7.30 -23.48 0.99
CA PRO A 49 -6.15 -24.36 1.24
C PRO A 49 -6.08 -25.57 0.29
N LYS A 50 -7.17 -25.93 -0.39
CA LYS A 50 -7.15 -27.01 -1.39
C LYS A 50 -6.48 -26.56 -2.70
N LYS A 51 -6.64 -25.28 -3.05
CA LYS A 51 -6.04 -24.70 -4.27
C LYS A 51 -4.66 -24.12 -3.99
N ASN A 52 -4.51 -23.45 -2.86
CA ASN A 52 -3.34 -22.68 -2.47
C ASN A 52 -2.94 -23.04 -1.02
N PRO A 53 -2.28 -24.19 -0.80
CA PRO A 53 -1.85 -24.60 0.52
C PRO A 53 -0.97 -23.53 1.18
N ASP A 54 -1.25 -23.22 2.44
CA ASP A 54 -0.48 -22.30 3.29
C ASP A 54 -0.57 -20.80 2.95
N PHE A 55 -1.24 -20.40 1.86
CA PHE A 55 -1.32 -19.00 1.44
C PHE A 55 -2.07 -18.12 2.44
N TYR A 56 -3.22 -18.59 2.93
CA TYR A 56 -3.98 -17.83 3.92
C TYR A 56 -3.18 -17.66 5.23
N GLN A 57 -2.36 -18.64 5.63
CA GLN A 57 -1.49 -18.52 6.81
C GLN A 57 -0.38 -17.49 6.57
N ARG A 58 0.21 -17.45 5.37
CA ARG A 58 1.21 -16.43 5.00
C ARG A 58 0.63 -15.02 5.07
N ASP A 59 -0.55 -14.83 4.51
CA ASP A 59 -1.29 -13.57 4.60
C ASP A 59 -1.49 -13.11 6.06
N LEU A 60 -1.89 -14.03 6.96
CA LEU A 60 -2.03 -13.72 8.39
C LEU A 60 -0.71 -13.26 9.01
N GLN A 61 0.42 -13.84 8.62
CA GLN A 61 1.74 -13.42 9.10
C GLN A 61 2.19 -12.08 8.49
N TYR A 62 1.82 -11.78 7.25
CA TYR A 62 2.07 -10.47 6.65
C TYR A 62 1.27 -9.37 7.34
N ILE A 63 -0.01 -9.62 7.63
CA ILE A 63 -0.86 -8.73 8.43
C ILE A 63 -0.22 -8.50 9.80
N LYS A 64 0.26 -9.57 10.45
CA LYS A 64 0.93 -9.49 11.74
C LYS A 64 2.22 -8.67 11.69
N SER A 65 2.99 -8.79 10.60
CA SER A 65 4.23 -8.04 10.40
C SER A 65 3.95 -6.53 10.27
N VAL A 66 2.94 -6.15 9.49
CA VAL A 66 2.51 -4.74 9.38
C VAL A 66 1.98 -4.20 10.71
N GLU A 67 1.17 -4.98 11.42
CA GLU A 67 0.65 -4.60 12.75
C GLU A 67 1.78 -4.38 13.76
N LYS A 68 2.75 -5.30 13.82
CA LYS A 68 3.93 -5.16 14.66
C LYS A 68 4.72 -3.89 14.33
N ALA A 69 4.90 -3.59 13.04
CA ALA A 69 5.60 -2.38 12.60
C ALA A 69 4.86 -1.11 13.04
N PHE A 70 3.53 -1.10 12.90
CA PHE A 70 2.66 -0.03 13.37
C PHE A 70 2.77 0.15 14.89
N ILE A 71 2.63 -0.92 15.68
CA ILE A 71 2.74 -0.85 17.14
C ILE A 71 4.14 -0.39 17.59
N ASN A 72 5.20 -0.79 16.89
CA ASN A 72 6.55 -0.28 17.18
C ASN A 72 6.63 1.22 16.93
N HIS A 73 6.05 1.73 15.84
CA HIS A 73 5.94 3.17 15.58
C HIS A 73 5.21 3.89 16.73
N ILE A 74 4.07 3.34 17.20
CA ILE A 74 3.32 3.90 18.34
C ILE A 74 4.17 3.97 19.61
N LYS A 75 4.90 2.91 19.93
CA LYS A 75 5.73 2.80 21.14
C LYS A 75 6.93 3.76 21.14
N GLU A 76 7.50 4.05 19.98
CA GLU A 76 8.61 4.99 19.83
C GLU A 76 8.17 6.47 19.93
N LYS A 77 6.87 6.73 19.79
CA LYS A 77 6.31 8.09 19.72
C LYS A 77 5.84 8.58 21.08
N LYS A 78 6.02 9.89 21.33
CA LYS A 78 5.54 10.55 22.56
C LYS A 78 4.01 10.53 22.57
N ILE A 79 3.39 10.12 23.69
CA ILE A 79 1.93 9.98 23.85
C ILE A 79 1.16 11.26 23.43
N LEU A 80 1.68 12.44 23.76
CA LEU A 80 1.06 13.73 23.40
C LEU A 80 0.98 14.00 21.90
N LEU A 81 1.76 13.26 21.09
CA LEU A 81 1.80 13.37 19.63
C LEU A 81 1.05 12.22 18.94
N LEU A 82 0.50 11.26 19.67
CA LEU A 82 -0.22 10.13 19.10
C LEU A 82 -1.55 10.60 18.51
N ASP A 83 -1.75 10.25 17.26
CA ASP A 83 -3.00 10.37 16.51
C ASP A 83 -2.84 9.49 15.25
N ASP A 84 -2.55 8.21 15.47
CA ASP A 84 -2.21 7.22 14.47
C ASP A 84 -3.34 6.20 14.34
N GLN A 85 -3.52 5.61 13.16
CA GLN A 85 -4.63 4.69 12.93
C GLN A 85 -4.30 3.57 11.97
N MET A 86 -5.05 2.48 12.13
CA MET A 86 -4.98 1.31 11.27
C MET A 86 -6.39 0.72 11.09
N GLN A 87 -6.75 0.34 9.86
CA GLN A 87 -8.08 -0.18 9.53
C GLN A 87 -8.02 -1.25 8.44
N VAL A 88 -8.92 -2.24 8.52
CA VAL A 88 -9.10 -3.27 7.49
C VAL A 88 -10.39 -3.03 6.70
N PHE A 89 -10.31 -3.19 5.39
CA PHE A 89 -11.43 -3.10 4.45
C PHE A 89 -11.61 -4.42 3.68
N PHE A 90 -12.86 -4.68 3.33
CA PHE A 90 -13.28 -5.76 2.45
C PHE A 90 -14.16 -5.17 1.35
N ASP A 91 -13.87 -5.48 0.10
CA ASP A 91 -14.68 -5.06 -1.03
C ASP A 91 -14.74 -6.21 -2.05
N PRO A 92 -15.86 -6.93 -2.21
CA PRO A 92 -17.12 -6.74 -1.50
C PRO A 92 -17.08 -7.20 -0.03
N ILE A 93 -18.02 -6.71 0.78
CA ILE A 93 -18.19 -7.16 2.17
C ILE A 93 -18.56 -8.65 2.18
N PRO A 94 -17.85 -9.52 2.93
CA PRO A 94 -18.16 -10.93 2.99
C PRO A 94 -19.52 -11.18 3.67
N LYS A 95 -20.28 -12.13 3.13
CA LYS A 95 -21.57 -12.54 3.68
C LYS A 95 -21.37 -13.43 4.91
N MET A 96 -20.99 -12.84 6.02
CA MET A 96 -20.86 -13.53 7.31
C MET A 96 -21.58 -12.78 8.42
N GLN A 97 -22.19 -13.54 9.35
CA GLN A 97 -22.83 -12.95 10.51
C GLN A 97 -21.82 -12.21 11.39
N GLY A 98 -22.16 -10.98 11.78
CA GLY A 98 -21.33 -10.17 12.66
C GLY A 98 -20.13 -9.50 11.98
N ILE A 99 -20.05 -9.48 10.65
CA ILE A 99 -18.96 -8.82 9.91
C ILE A 99 -18.79 -7.35 10.31
N ASP A 100 -19.89 -6.64 10.59
CA ASP A 100 -19.84 -5.23 11.00
C ASP A 100 -19.08 -5.06 12.32
N ASN A 101 -19.36 -5.91 13.32
CA ASN A 101 -18.67 -5.88 14.61
C ASN A 101 -17.19 -6.28 14.46
N LEU A 102 -16.90 -7.31 13.65
CA LEU A 102 -15.51 -7.70 13.37
C LEU A 102 -14.74 -6.58 12.67
N SER A 103 -15.37 -5.90 11.71
CA SER A 103 -14.78 -4.77 10.98
C SER A 103 -14.54 -3.57 11.89
N GLN A 104 -15.45 -3.29 12.84
CA GLN A 104 -15.25 -2.25 13.85
C GLN A 104 -14.07 -2.56 14.77
N GLN A 105 -13.89 -3.81 15.18
CA GLN A 105 -12.75 -4.23 16.01
C GLN A 105 -11.40 -4.18 15.27
N LEU A 106 -11.43 -4.24 13.93
CA LEU A 106 -10.28 -4.06 13.05
C LEU A 106 -10.03 -2.59 12.68
N LYS A 107 -10.77 -1.65 13.27
CA LYS A 107 -10.53 -0.21 13.14
C LYS A 107 -9.96 0.32 14.46
N VAL A 108 -8.71 0.77 14.43
CA VAL A 108 -8.00 1.23 15.62
C VAL A 108 -7.52 2.67 15.43
N ASN A 109 -7.68 3.47 16.46
CA ASN A 109 -7.18 4.85 16.54
C ASN A 109 -6.44 5.01 17.87
N PHE A 110 -5.16 5.33 17.78
CA PHE A 110 -4.30 5.63 18.93
C PHE A 110 -4.11 7.14 19.03
N ASN A 111 -4.70 7.71 20.08
CA ASN A 111 -4.54 9.11 20.44
C ASN A 111 -3.95 9.25 21.85
N LYS A 112 -3.84 10.48 22.34
CA LYS A 112 -3.32 10.81 23.68
C LYS A 112 -3.96 10.06 24.87
N SER A 113 -5.14 9.45 24.72
CA SER A 113 -5.81 8.67 25.76
C SER A 113 -5.48 7.17 25.74
N ILE A 114 -4.47 6.75 24.97
CA ILE A 114 -4.07 5.34 24.86
C ILE A 114 -3.71 4.73 26.22
N SER A 115 -4.14 3.48 26.42
CA SER A 115 -3.72 2.61 27.52
C SER A 115 -2.90 1.42 27.00
N LYS A 116 -2.14 0.77 27.90
CA LYS A 116 -1.43 -0.48 27.57
C LYS A 116 -2.40 -1.59 27.11
N LYS A 117 -3.63 -1.59 27.63
CA LYS A 117 -4.68 -2.54 27.26
C LYS A 117 -5.12 -2.35 25.80
N ASP A 118 -5.13 -1.12 25.30
CA ASP A 118 -5.48 -0.85 23.90
C ASP A 118 -4.46 -1.46 22.95
N ILE A 119 -3.16 -1.34 23.25
CA ILE A 119 -2.08 -1.98 22.46
C ILE A 119 -2.26 -3.51 22.44
N GLN A 120 -2.54 -4.13 23.59
CA GLN A 120 -2.78 -5.58 23.68
C GLN A 120 -4.03 -6.02 22.92
N ASN A 121 -5.08 -5.19 22.94
CA ASN A 121 -6.31 -5.46 22.19
C ASN A 121 -6.06 -5.43 20.68
N VAL A 122 -5.23 -4.51 20.17
CA VAL A 122 -4.87 -4.48 18.75
C VAL A 122 -4.12 -5.74 18.35
N ASP A 123 -3.11 -6.14 19.12
CA ASP A 123 -2.33 -7.35 18.90
C ASP A 123 -3.21 -8.61 18.81
N ARG A 124 -4.17 -8.73 19.74
CA ARG A 124 -5.17 -9.81 19.74
C ARG A 124 -6.11 -9.72 18.53
N ASN A 125 -6.73 -8.56 18.30
CA ASN A 125 -7.72 -8.38 17.24
C ASN A 125 -7.15 -8.67 15.85
N PHE A 126 -5.94 -8.17 15.54
CA PHE A 126 -5.30 -8.38 14.24
C PHE A 126 -4.73 -9.80 14.06
N SER A 127 -4.56 -10.56 15.14
CA SER A 127 -4.19 -11.98 15.06
C SER A 127 -5.41 -12.90 14.91
N GLU A 128 -6.49 -12.61 15.62
CA GLU A 128 -7.66 -13.49 15.70
C GLU A 128 -8.71 -13.21 14.61
N ILE A 129 -9.03 -11.94 14.35
CA ILE A 129 -10.18 -11.59 13.52
C ILE A 129 -9.93 -11.90 12.03
N PRO A 130 -8.79 -11.53 11.41
CA PRO A 130 -8.52 -11.90 10.02
C PRO A 130 -8.55 -13.42 9.84
N SER A 131 -7.99 -14.18 10.80
CA SER A 131 -8.04 -15.64 10.82
C SER A 131 -9.48 -16.16 10.87
N LYS A 132 -10.33 -15.59 11.72
CA LYS A 132 -11.75 -15.95 11.81
C LYS A 132 -12.51 -15.68 10.52
N ILE A 133 -12.26 -14.55 9.86
CA ILE A 133 -12.88 -14.17 8.59
C ILE A 133 -12.45 -15.15 7.49
N TYR A 134 -11.14 -15.39 7.35
CA TYR A 134 -10.61 -16.34 6.37
C TYR A 134 -11.18 -17.75 6.59
N GLN A 135 -11.17 -18.24 7.84
CA GLN A 135 -11.73 -19.55 8.17
C GLN A 135 -13.22 -19.65 7.87
N ASN A 136 -13.99 -18.56 8.02
CA ASN A 136 -15.40 -18.56 7.66
C ASN A 136 -15.61 -18.71 6.14
N SER A 137 -14.87 -17.95 5.34
CA SER A 137 -14.89 -18.07 3.87
C SER A 137 -14.45 -19.47 3.41
N ILE A 138 -13.36 -20.01 3.98
CA ILE A 138 -12.86 -21.35 3.68
C ILE A 138 -13.90 -22.43 4.03
N LYS A 139 -14.46 -22.39 5.25
CA LYS A 139 -15.45 -23.39 5.71
C LYS A 139 -16.74 -23.33 4.92
N SER A 140 -17.19 -22.14 4.54
CA SER A 140 -18.41 -21.98 3.75
C SER A 140 -18.21 -22.31 2.26
N GLY A 141 -16.95 -22.34 1.79
CA GLY A 141 -16.63 -22.45 0.36
C GLY A 141 -17.07 -21.22 -0.47
N HIS A 142 -17.50 -20.15 0.20
CA HIS A 142 -17.97 -18.93 -0.45
C HIS A 142 -16.90 -17.85 -0.35
N TYR A 143 -16.29 -17.57 -1.50
CA TYR A 143 -15.23 -16.58 -1.65
C TYR A 143 -15.81 -15.30 -2.22
N ALA A 144 -15.80 -14.24 -1.42
CA ALA A 144 -16.34 -12.94 -1.83
C ALA A 144 -15.43 -12.24 -2.85
N GLY A 145 -14.15 -12.61 -2.91
CA GLY A 145 -13.15 -11.99 -3.77
C GLY A 145 -12.57 -10.70 -3.20
N SER A 146 -11.90 -9.95 -4.09
CA SER A 146 -11.45 -8.57 -3.87
C SER A 146 -11.64 -7.76 -5.14
N ASP A 147 -12.66 -6.92 -5.19
CA ASP A 147 -12.89 -5.99 -6.30
C ASP A 147 -11.99 -4.76 -6.18
N ILE A 148 -10.68 -4.98 -6.24
CA ILE A 148 -9.65 -3.94 -6.05
C ILE A 148 -9.85 -2.81 -7.06
N TRP A 149 -10.18 -3.14 -8.31
CA TRP A 149 -10.43 -2.13 -9.34
C TRP A 149 -11.59 -1.20 -8.95
N LYS A 150 -12.72 -1.76 -8.51
CA LYS A 150 -13.88 -0.98 -8.06
C LYS A 150 -13.63 -0.25 -6.74
N PHE A 151 -12.83 -0.83 -5.83
CA PHE A 151 -12.40 -0.15 -4.60
C PHE A 151 -11.62 1.12 -4.92
N PHE A 152 -10.69 1.06 -5.88
CA PHE A 152 -9.96 2.25 -6.33
C PHE A 152 -10.87 3.27 -7.03
N LYS A 153 -11.92 2.83 -7.71
CA LYS A 153 -12.89 3.72 -8.34
C LYS A 153 -13.70 4.54 -7.33
N ASN A 154 -14.14 3.90 -6.24
CA ASN A 154 -15.21 4.43 -5.41
C ASN A 154 -14.74 4.84 -4.00
N ASN A 155 -13.72 4.17 -3.47
CA ASN A 155 -13.46 4.15 -2.02
C ASN A 155 -12.08 4.68 -1.65
N VAL A 156 -11.04 4.43 -2.47
CA VAL A 156 -9.63 4.64 -2.07
C VAL A 156 -9.32 6.05 -1.58
N GLN A 157 -9.85 7.10 -2.23
CA GLN A 157 -9.58 8.48 -1.81
C GLN A 157 -10.18 8.79 -0.44
N ASN A 158 -11.44 8.41 -0.23
CA ASN A 158 -12.16 8.72 1.00
C ASN A 158 -11.72 7.86 2.19
N TYR A 159 -11.32 6.62 1.92
CA TYR A 159 -11.05 5.64 2.97
C TYR A 159 -9.57 5.58 3.35
N CYS A 160 -8.67 5.77 2.38
CA CYS A 160 -7.25 5.52 2.58
C CYS A 160 -6.40 6.80 2.66
N ILE A 161 -6.92 7.98 2.32
CA ILE A 161 -6.15 9.23 2.36
C ILE A 161 -6.71 10.15 3.44
N LYS A 162 -5.87 10.52 4.39
CA LYS A 162 -6.11 11.58 5.37
C LYS A 162 -5.04 12.65 5.30
N GLU A 163 -5.48 13.89 5.43
CA GLU A 163 -4.59 15.05 5.43
C GLU A 163 -3.62 15.00 6.62
N LYS A 164 -2.35 15.35 6.39
CA LYS A 164 -1.28 15.38 7.40
C LYS A 164 -0.82 14.00 7.91
N TYR A 165 -1.43 12.92 7.43
CA TYR A 165 -0.96 11.55 7.70
C TYR A 165 -0.02 11.07 6.60
N ARG A 166 0.86 10.14 6.96
CA ARG A 166 1.49 9.25 6.00
C ARG A 166 0.50 8.12 5.72
N ASN A 167 -0.11 8.16 4.55
CA ASN A 167 -1.13 7.19 4.16
C ASN A 167 -0.49 5.97 3.50
N ILE A 168 -0.77 4.78 4.02
CA ILE A 168 -0.24 3.52 3.50
C ILE A 168 -1.42 2.57 3.26
N LEU A 169 -1.61 2.14 2.02
CA LEU A 169 -2.55 1.08 1.66
C LEU A 169 -1.80 -0.22 1.44
N VAL A 170 -2.12 -1.25 2.22
CA VAL A 170 -1.63 -2.61 2.08
C VAL A 170 -2.70 -3.45 1.39
N ILE A 171 -2.38 -4.02 0.23
CA ILE A 171 -3.27 -4.87 -0.56
C ILE A 171 -2.73 -6.30 -0.49
N LEU A 172 -3.52 -7.23 0.05
CA LEU A 172 -3.19 -8.65 0.08
C LEU A 172 -3.87 -9.29 -1.12
N THR A 173 -3.11 -9.80 -2.08
CA THR A 173 -3.64 -10.42 -3.31
C THR A 173 -2.59 -11.31 -3.95
N ASP A 174 -3.02 -12.28 -4.76
CA ASP A 174 -2.13 -13.06 -5.61
C ASP A 174 -1.62 -12.29 -6.84
N GLY A 175 -2.06 -11.03 -7.00
CA GLY A 175 -1.62 -10.13 -8.06
C GLY A 175 -2.54 -10.12 -9.28
N TYR A 176 -3.47 -11.07 -9.40
CA TYR A 176 -4.48 -11.07 -10.45
C TYR A 176 -5.67 -10.22 -10.03
N MET A 177 -5.66 -8.95 -10.44
CA MET A 177 -6.84 -8.09 -10.28
C MET A 177 -8.01 -8.69 -11.07
N PHE A 178 -9.01 -9.25 -10.40
CA PHE A 178 -10.19 -9.81 -11.05
C PHE A 178 -11.37 -9.86 -10.08
N HIS A 179 -12.54 -9.46 -10.57
CA HIS A 179 -13.80 -9.71 -9.88
C HIS A 179 -14.92 -9.82 -10.92
N GLU A 180 -15.81 -10.81 -10.75
CA GLU A 180 -16.83 -11.17 -11.74
C GLU A 180 -17.77 -10.00 -12.10
N LYS A 181 -18.00 -9.08 -11.15
CA LYS A 181 -18.91 -7.93 -11.32
C LYS A 181 -18.24 -6.68 -11.89
N SER A 182 -16.93 -6.76 -12.14
CA SER A 182 -16.10 -5.64 -12.62
C SER A 182 -15.25 -6.09 -13.79
N ILE A 183 -15.86 -6.68 -14.81
CA ILE A 183 -15.21 -7.08 -16.06
C ILE A 183 -15.45 -6.01 -17.12
N VAL A 184 -14.42 -5.22 -17.41
CA VAL A 184 -14.43 -4.16 -18.42
C VAL A 184 -13.18 -4.31 -19.29
N LEU A 185 -13.34 -4.19 -20.61
CA LEU A 185 -12.25 -4.15 -21.58
C LEU A 185 -12.56 -3.06 -22.61
N LYS A 186 -11.69 -2.05 -22.71
CA LYS A 186 -11.86 -0.92 -23.63
C LYS A 186 -10.51 -0.43 -24.15
N GLY A 187 -10.33 -0.40 -25.47
CA GLY A 187 -9.14 0.17 -26.11
C GLY A 187 -7.82 -0.49 -25.69
N GLY A 188 -7.83 -1.80 -25.43
CA GLY A 188 -6.67 -2.56 -24.94
C GLY A 188 -6.53 -2.59 -23.41
N LYS A 189 -7.16 -1.66 -22.70
CA LYS A 189 -7.14 -1.58 -21.24
C LYS A 189 -8.27 -2.38 -20.61
N SER A 190 -8.01 -3.02 -19.47
CA SER A 190 -8.98 -3.84 -18.74
C SER A 190 -9.12 -3.42 -17.28
N SER A 191 -10.22 -3.78 -16.63
CA SER A 191 -10.34 -3.73 -15.16
C SER A 191 -9.75 -4.96 -14.47
N TYR A 192 -9.23 -5.91 -15.25
CA TYR A 192 -8.78 -7.20 -14.76
C TYR A 192 -7.55 -7.73 -15.49
N ILE A 193 -6.83 -8.64 -14.84
CA ILE A 193 -5.81 -9.49 -15.43
C ILE A 193 -5.93 -10.89 -14.81
N THR A 194 -5.82 -11.92 -15.63
CA THR A 194 -5.85 -13.34 -15.22
C THR A 194 -4.80 -14.11 -16.01
N PRO A 195 -4.42 -15.32 -15.58
CA PRO A 195 -3.51 -16.16 -16.37
C PRO A 195 -4.02 -16.41 -17.80
N ALA A 196 -5.33 -16.64 -17.96
CA ALA A 196 -5.95 -16.83 -19.26
C ALA A 196 -5.86 -15.56 -20.14
N PHE A 197 -6.00 -14.37 -19.54
CA PHE A 197 -5.83 -13.11 -20.26
C PHE A 197 -4.38 -12.93 -20.73
N ILE A 198 -3.41 -13.20 -19.85
CA ILE A 198 -1.97 -13.12 -20.14
C ILE A 198 -1.62 -14.02 -21.33
N GLN A 199 -2.10 -15.27 -21.34
CA GLN A 199 -1.93 -16.20 -22.44
C GLN A 199 -2.59 -15.70 -23.73
N THR A 200 -3.86 -15.28 -23.67
CA THR A 200 -4.63 -14.80 -24.83
C THR A 200 -3.99 -13.57 -25.47
N LYS A 201 -3.40 -12.68 -24.67
CA LYS A 201 -2.69 -11.50 -25.15
C LYS A 201 -1.23 -11.76 -25.53
N LYS A 202 -0.78 -13.03 -25.49
CA LYS A 202 0.59 -13.45 -25.84
C LYS A 202 1.65 -12.72 -25.02
N LEU A 203 1.36 -12.49 -23.74
CA LEU A 203 2.29 -11.90 -22.76
C LEU A 203 3.13 -12.97 -22.07
N THR A 204 3.58 -13.96 -22.84
CA THR A 204 4.24 -15.18 -22.34
C THR A 204 5.66 -15.35 -22.86
N SER A 205 6.27 -14.26 -23.35
CA SER A 205 7.63 -14.27 -23.88
C SER A 205 8.37 -12.98 -23.53
N ALA A 206 9.69 -12.95 -23.74
CA ALA A 206 10.53 -11.78 -23.46
C ALA A 206 10.08 -10.49 -24.18
N ASN A 207 9.27 -10.60 -25.23
CA ASN A 207 8.72 -9.44 -25.96
C ASN A 207 7.48 -8.81 -25.30
N TYR A 208 7.06 -9.26 -24.11
CA TYR A 208 5.81 -8.84 -23.48
C TYR A 208 5.67 -7.32 -23.37
N LEU A 209 6.74 -6.57 -23.07
CA LEU A 209 6.72 -5.11 -23.00
C LEU A 209 6.35 -4.45 -24.34
N THR A 210 6.90 -4.97 -25.44
CA THR A 210 6.57 -4.50 -26.79
C THR A 210 5.10 -4.79 -27.11
N THR A 211 4.62 -5.98 -26.73
CA THR A 211 3.22 -6.39 -26.90
C THR A 211 2.26 -5.52 -26.08
N ILE A 212 2.62 -5.18 -24.83
CA ILE A 212 1.86 -4.27 -23.97
C ILE A 212 1.74 -2.89 -24.64
N LYS A 213 2.86 -2.31 -25.07
CA LYS A 213 2.87 -0.98 -25.72
C LYS A 213 2.09 -0.96 -27.02
N LYS A 214 2.36 -1.91 -27.93
CA LYS A 214 1.74 -1.99 -29.25
C LYS A 214 0.21 -2.11 -29.17
N ASN A 215 -0.29 -2.90 -28.21
CA ASN A 215 -1.70 -3.17 -28.08
C ASN A 215 -2.38 -2.32 -26.99
N ASN A 216 -1.69 -1.31 -26.46
CA ASN A 216 -2.16 -0.43 -25.39
C ASN A 216 -2.73 -1.21 -24.17
N LEU A 217 -2.05 -2.28 -23.76
CA LEU A 217 -2.51 -3.12 -22.67
C LEU A 217 -2.20 -2.49 -21.30
N GLY A 218 -2.95 -2.88 -20.28
CA GLY A 218 -2.81 -2.39 -18.91
C GLY A 218 -4.16 -2.21 -18.23
N PHE A 219 -4.15 -1.79 -16.98
CA PHE A 219 -5.40 -1.51 -16.28
C PHE A 219 -6.02 -0.18 -16.73
N ILE A 220 -7.35 -0.07 -16.66
CA ILE A 220 -8.08 1.20 -16.83
C ILE A 220 -7.83 2.05 -15.57
N PRO A 221 -7.15 3.21 -15.69
CA PRO A 221 -6.93 4.10 -14.55
C PRO A 221 -8.17 4.95 -14.26
N PHE A 222 -8.14 5.62 -13.12
CA PHE A 222 -9.12 6.64 -12.73
C PHE A 222 -8.46 8.01 -12.67
N GLU A 223 -9.26 9.07 -12.82
CA GLU A 223 -8.82 10.46 -12.70
C GLU A 223 -8.64 10.88 -11.24
N HIS A 224 -7.91 10.06 -10.46
CA HIS A 224 -7.57 10.33 -9.08
C HIS A 224 -6.12 10.75 -8.97
N ASN A 225 -5.84 11.72 -8.10
CA ASN A 225 -4.49 12.08 -7.72
C ASN A 225 -4.14 11.41 -6.40
N LEU A 226 -3.39 10.31 -6.46
CA LEU A 226 -3.02 9.50 -5.29
C LEU A 226 -1.58 9.77 -4.83
N LYS A 227 -1.06 10.99 -5.04
CA LYS A 227 0.33 11.35 -4.70
C LYS A 227 0.65 11.21 -3.20
N ASP A 228 -0.35 11.35 -2.35
CA ASP A 228 -0.22 11.33 -0.88
C ASP A 228 -0.50 9.94 -0.30
N LEU A 229 -0.57 8.90 -1.16
CA LEU A 229 -0.77 7.50 -0.80
C LEU A 229 0.48 6.67 -1.16
N GLU A 230 0.99 5.93 -0.18
CA GLU A 230 1.94 4.84 -0.40
C GLU A 230 1.18 3.52 -0.53
N ILE A 231 1.60 2.62 -1.44
CA ILE A 231 0.91 1.34 -1.64
C ILE A 231 1.87 0.17 -1.49
N ILE A 232 1.45 -0.88 -0.78
CA ILE A 232 2.20 -2.13 -0.65
C ILE A 232 1.28 -3.25 -1.13
N VAL A 233 1.62 -3.89 -2.24
CA VAL A 233 0.97 -5.12 -2.70
C VAL A 233 1.79 -6.29 -2.18
N LEU A 234 1.16 -7.15 -1.37
CA LEU A 234 1.77 -8.31 -0.74
C LEU A 234 1.11 -9.60 -1.23
N GLY A 235 1.93 -10.62 -1.47
CA GLY A 235 1.45 -11.96 -1.80
C GLY A 235 1.30 -12.25 -3.29
N ILE A 236 1.94 -11.47 -4.18
CA ILE A 236 1.87 -11.72 -5.63
C ILE A 236 2.36 -13.15 -5.92
N ASN A 237 1.53 -13.95 -6.59
CA ASN A 237 1.75 -15.36 -6.83
C ASN A 237 1.55 -15.69 -8.32
N PRO A 238 2.54 -15.36 -9.16
CA PRO A 238 2.45 -15.59 -10.59
C PRO A 238 2.40 -17.09 -10.91
N SER A 239 1.84 -17.46 -12.07
CA SER A 239 1.87 -18.86 -12.50
C SER A 239 3.29 -19.29 -12.83
N GLU A 240 3.72 -20.44 -12.30
CA GLU A 240 5.02 -21.05 -12.62
C GLU A 240 5.12 -21.52 -14.09
N LYS A 241 3.99 -21.61 -14.81
CA LYS A 241 3.95 -22.06 -16.21
C LYS A 241 4.51 -21.03 -17.19
N ASN A 242 4.57 -19.77 -16.80
CA ASN A 242 5.05 -18.67 -17.65
C ASN A 242 6.10 -17.87 -16.88
N PRO A 243 7.39 -17.95 -17.28
CA PRO A 243 8.47 -17.28 -16.56
C PRO A 243 8.38 -15.74 -16.61
N TYR A 244 7.52 -15.18 -17.44
CA TYR A 244 7.31 -13.73 -17.57
C TYR A 244 6.06 -13.23 -16.82
N GLU A 245 5.30 -14.12 -16.18
CA GLU A 245 4.00 -13.77 -15.58
C GLU A 245 4.14 -12.79 -14.41
N GLU A 246 5.18 -12.98 -13.58
CA GLU A 246 5.51 -12.04 -12.51
C GLU A 246 5.76 -10.63 -13.04
N ASP A 247 6.61 -10.53 -14.06
CA ASP A 247 6.99 -9.26 -14.68
C ASP A 247 5.78 -8.56 -15.32
N VAL A 248 4.90 -9.33 -15.96
CA VAL A 248 3.67 -8.81 -16.56
C VAL A 248 2.73 -8.27 -15.49
N ILE A 249 2.48 -9.03 -14.42
CA ILE A 249 1.65 -8.58 -13.30
C ILE A 249 2.24 -7.30 -12.69
N LYS A 250 3.53 -7.30 -12.36
CA LYS A 250 4.20 -6.14 -11.77
C LYS A 250 4.18 -4.92 -12.70
N GLN A 251 4.32 -5.12 -14.01
CA GLN A 251 4.21 -4.04 -15.01
C GLN A 251 2.81 -3.43 -15.00
N TYR A 252 1.76 -4.27 -15.00
CA TYR A 252 0.37 -3.81 -14.96
C TYR A 252 0.07 -2.97 -13.71
N TRP A 253 0.44 -3.45 -12.53
CA TRP A 253 0.28 -2.72 -11.27
C TRP A 253 1.06 -1.41 -11.27
N SER A 254 2.34 -1.46 -11.69
CA SER A 254 3.21 -0.28 -11.72
C SER A 254 2.67 0.82 -12.64
N ASP A 255 2.24 0.47 -13.85
CA ASP A 255 1.71 1.43 -14.81
C ASP A 255 0.38 2.04 -14.33
N TRP A 256 -0.47 1.23 -13.70
CA TRP A 256 -1.74 1.71 -13.14
C TRP A 256 -1.55 2.68 -11.98
N PHE A 257 -0.66 2.35 -11.03
CA PHE A 257 -0.32 3.24 -9.93
C PHE A 257 0.32 4.55 -10.42
N LYS A 258 1.23 4.48 -11.40
CA LYS A 258 1.82 5.68 -12.02
C LYS A 258 0.78 6.54 -12.73
N ALA A 259 -0.16 5.92 -13.44
CA ALA A 259 -1.24 6.64 -14.12
C ALA A 259 -2.16 7.39 -13.14
N MET A 260 -2.31 6.90 -11.91
CA MET A 260 -3.04 7.57 -10.81
C MET A 260 -2.14 8.43 -9.91
N ASN A 261 -0.91 8.72 -10.35
CA ASN A 261 0.06 9.58 -9.69
C ASN A 261 0.56 9.11 -8.30
N VAL A 262 0.48 7.80 -8.00
CA VAL A 262 1.07 7.22 -6.80
C VAL A 262 2.59 7.36 -6.85
N LYS A 263 3.20 7.95 -5.82
CA LYS A 263 4.65 8.25 -5.82
C LYS A 263 5.52 7.11 -5.31
N LYS A 264 5.00 6.29 -4.41
CA LYS A 264 5.75 5.23 -3.73
C LYS A 264 4.89 3.98 -3.61
N PHE A 265 5.36 2.90 -4.22
CA PHE A 265 4.69 1.62 -4.11
C PHE A 265 5.67 0.46 -4.11
N TYR A 266 5.25 -0.66 -3.54
CA TYR A 266 6.03 -1.88 -3.38
C TYR A 266 5.22 -3.07 -3.85
N LEU A 267 5.81 -3.93 -4.68
CA LEU A 267 5.16 -5.12 -5.24
C LEU A 267 5.95 -6.35 -4.80
N GLN A 268 5.49 -6.99 -3.73
CA GLN A 268 6.16 -8.15 -3.13
C GLN A 268 5.46 -9.44 -3.53
N THR A 269 6.24 -10.38 -4.04
CA THR A 269 5.79 -11.75 -4.28
C THR A 269 5.56 -12.49 -2.98
N THR A 270 4.80 -13.58 -3.04
CA THR A 270 4.67 -14.49 -1.92
C THR A 270 6.02 -15.09 -1.58
N ASP A 271 6.40 -15.01 -0.31
CA ASP A 271 7.62 -15.61 0.21
C ASP A 271 7.42 -16.08 1.67
N LEU A 272 8.44 -16.63 2.30
CA LEU A 272 8.41 -16.97 3.72
C LEU A 272 8.21 -15.70 4.55
N PRO A 273 7.32 -15.72 5.55
CA PRO A 273 7.10 -14.58 6.43
C PRO A 273 8.38 -14.04 7.09
N SER A 274 9.34 -14.92 7.41
CA SER A 274 10.63 -14.52 7.99
C SER A 274 11.48 -13.65 7.05
N PHE A 275 11.31 -13.76 5.74
CA PHE A 275 12.04 -12.95 4.75
C PHE A 275 11.32 -11.64 4.46
N LEU A 276 9.98 -11.65 4.43
CA LEU A 276 9.20 -10.44 4.19
C LEU A 276 9.04 -9.56 5.43
N ASP A 277 9.11 -10.10 6.65
CA ASP A 277 9.04 -9.30 7.89
C ASP A 277 10.03 -8.12 7.86
N PRO A 278 11.37 -8.31 7.69
CA PRO A 278 12.30 -7.18 7.69
C PRO A 278 12.02 -6.17 6.56
N VAL A 279 11.51 -6.62 5.41
CA VAL A 279 11.12 -5.74 4.30
C VAL A 279 9.90 -4.89 4.70
N ILE A 280 8.87 -5.52 5.26
CA ILE A 280 7.65 -4.85 5.73
C ILE A 280 7.99 -3.87 6.85
N GLN A 281 8.78 -4.28 7.86
CA GLN A 281 9.22 -3.42 8.95
C GLN A 281 9.92 -2.17 8.41
N LYS A 282 10.83 -2.34 7.45
CA LYS A 282 11.57 -1.23 6.83
C LYS A 282 10.65 -0.28 6.09
N ILE A 283 9.71 -0.79 5.29
CA ILE A 283 8.77 0.05 4.54
C ILE A 283 7.89 0.86 5.50
N ILE A 284 7.31 0.23 6.52
CA ILE A 284 6.41 0.90 7.47
C ILE A 284 7.17 1.90 8.34
N LYS A 285 8.41 1.62 8.75
CA LYS A 285 9.23 2.55 9.54
C LYS A 285 9.53 3.86 8.79
N GLY A 286 9.67 3.80 7.46
CA GLY A 286 9.97 4.96 6.62
C GLY A 286 11.47 5.11 6.40
#